data_AF-A0A820FIY4-F1
#
_entry.id   AF-A0A820FIY4-F1
#
_cell.length_a   1.000
_cell.length_b   1.000
_cell.length_c   1.000
_cell.angle_alpha   90.00
_cell.angle_beta   90.00
_cell.angle_gamma   90.00
#
_symmetry.space_group_name_H-M   'P 1'
#
loop_
_entity.id
_entity.type
_entity.pdbx_description
1 polymer ?
#
loop_
_entity_poly.entity_id
_entity_poly.type
_entity_poly.pdbx_seq_one_letter_code
_entity_poly.pdbx_strand_id
1 'polypeptide(L)'
;FIFKHSHENKCVRGRSQDVIVAACIYIACRQENAQRTIKEICAISTNASKKDIGRCFTQIIKNLPISNQPTSVDVINLIPRFCSQLEFREEILIKKTAVHIAERAKEICDIQSRAPDSIAGASIYMACAAVGEQKRMENIQTIVGVTENTIRQIYKIMLPKASQLFPADFQFKCLPANLPSS
;
A
#
# COMPACT_ATOMS: atom_id res chain seq x y z
N PHE A 1 0.16 24.65 3.93
CA PHE A 1 0.37 25.12 2.54
C PHE A 1 -0.74 24.67 1.59
N ILE A 2 -0.92 23.36 1.35
CA ILE A 2 -1.85 22.82 0.33
C ILE A 2 -3.30 23.33 0.48
N PHE A 3 -3.84 23.34 1.71
CA PHE A 3 -5.19 23.83 1.98
C PHE A 3 -5.37 25.31 1.59
N LYS A 4 -4.44 26.17 2.02
CA LYS A 4 -4.43 27.60 1.70
C LYS A 4 -4.36 27.82 0.18
N HIS A 5 -3.42 27.14 -0.50
CA HIS A 5 -3.28 27.19 -1.96
C HIS A 5 -4.58 26.77 -2.68
N SER A 6 -5.21 25.69 -2.21
CA SER A 6 -6.44 25.16 -2.82
C SER A 6 -7.63 26.12 -2.66
N HIS A 7 -7.70 26.82 -1.53
CA HIS A 7 -8.75 27.80 -1.25
C HIS A 7 -8.56 29.09 -2.06
N GLU A 8 -7.33 29.64 -2.08
CA GLU A 8 -7.00 30.88 -2.79
C GLU A 8 -7.18 30.75 -4.30
N ASN A 9 -6.77 29.60 -4.88
CA ASN A 9 -6.93 29.31 -6.31
C ASN A 9 -8.34 28.79 -6.68
N LYS A 10 -9.27 28.73 -5.71
CA LYS A 10 -10.69 28.36 -5.94
C LYS A 10 -10.88 27.01 -6.66
N CYS A 11 -9.92 26.10 -6.58
CA CYS A 11 -9.92 24.84 -7.35
C CYS A 11 -10.82 23.73 -6.78
N VAL A 12 -11.35 23.94 -5.56
CA VAL A 12 -12.21 22.98 -4.83
C VAL A 12 -13.58 23.56 -4.46
N ARG A 13 -14.06 24.56 -5.21
CA ARG A 13 -15.37 25.18 -4.99
C ARG A 13 -16.51 24.15 -5.00
N GLY A 14 -17.44 24.30 -4.06
CA GLY A 14 -18.62 23.43 -3.93
C GLY A 14 -18.37 22.07 -3.25
N ARG A 15 -17.16 21.82 -2.74
CA ARG A 15 -16.85 20.65 -1.91
C ARG A 15 -16.97 20.98 -0.43
N SER A 16 -17.31 19.97 0.38
CA SER A 16 -17.31 20.13 1.84
C SER A 16 -15.88 20.36 2.35
N GLN A 17 -15.76 21.12 3.43
CA GLN A 17 -14.47 21.42 4.04
C GLN A 17 -13.76 20.13 4.50
N ASP A 18 -14.51 19.16 5.04
CA ASP A 18 -14.00 17.84 5.45
C ASP A 18 -13.32 17.10 4.28
N VAL A 19 -13.93 17.11 3.09
CA VAL A 19 -13.36 16.46 1.89
C VAL A 19 -12.09 17.17 1.44
N ILE A 20 -12.05 18.50 1.53
CA ILE A 20 -10.86 19.29 1.15
C ILE A 20 -9.72 19.01 2.12
N VAL A 21 -9.99 19.02 3.43
CA VAL A 21 -9.00 18.73 4.47
C VAL A 21 -8.47 17.31 4.32
N ALA A 22 -9.34 16.32 4.15
CA ALA A 22 -8.96 14.93 3.93
C ALA A 22 -8.04 14.77 2.70
N ALA A 23 -8.37 15.40 1.57
CA ALA A 23 -7.53 15.37 0.38
C ALA A 23 -6.17 16.08 0.58
N CYS A 24 -6.15 17.20 1.32
CA CYS A 24 -4.90 17.90 1.65
C CYS A 24 -3.98 17.06 2.53
N ILE A 25 -4.53 16.38 3.56
CA ILE A 25 -3.77 15.46 4.41
C ILE A 25 -3.20 14.32 3.57
N TYR A 26 -4.02 13.73 2.69
CA TYR A 26 -3.57 12.66 1.79
C TYR A 26 -2.40 13.10 0.89
N ILE A 27 -2.45 14.32 0.34
CA ILE A 27 -1.36 14.88 -0.48
C ILE A 27 -0.11 15.12 0.35
N ALA A 28 -0.24 15.74 1.53
CA ALA A 28 0.89 16.03 2.42
C ALA A 28 1.61 14.74 2.84
N CYS A 29 0.88 13.70 3.23
CA CYS A 29 1.45 12.40 3.57
C CYS A 29 2.27 11.79 2.41
N ARG A 30 1.88 12.05 1.16
CA ARG A 30 2.62 11.56 -0.01
C ARG A 30 3.87 12.39 -0.32
N GLN A 31 3.84 13.70 -0.07
CA GLN A 31 5.01 14.57 -0.23
C GLN A 31 6.12 14.20 0.76
N GLU A 32 5.76 13.86 1.99
CA GLU A 32 6.71 13.54 3.08
C GLU A 32 7.15 12.07 3.10
N ASN A 33 6.86 11.29 2.04
CA ASN A 33 7.09 9.84 1.97
C ASN A 33 6.43 9.00 3.08
N ALA A 34 5.60 9.61 3.93
CA ALA A 34 4.80 8.96 4.96
C ALA A 34 3.43 8.50 4.41
N GLN A 35 3.46 7.77 3.30
CA GLN A 35 2.28 7.48 2.49
C GLN A 35 1.18 6.76 3.31
N ARG A 36 -0.07 7.18 3.09
CA ARG A 36 -1.28 6.57 3.65
C ARG A 36 -2.18 6.14 2.50
N THR A 37 -3.01 5.13 2.71
CA THR A 37 -4.04 4.74 1.76
C THR A 37 -5.23 5.70 1.85
N ILE A 38 -6.00 5.85 0.77
CA ILE A 38 -7.22 6.67 0.80
C ILE A 38 -8.22 6.10 1.82
N LYS A 39 -8.20 4.78 2.07
CA LYS A 39 -9.07 4.15 3.06
C LYS A 39 -8.75 4.59 4.48
N GLU A 40 -7.47 4.72 4.83
CA GLU A 40 -7.07 5.24 6.14
C GLU A 40 -7.50 6.69 6.35
N ILE A 41 -7.33 7.53 5.33
CA ILE A 41 -7.79 8.92 5.38
C ILE A 41 -9.32 8.97 5.50
N CYS A 42 -10.03 8.12 4.76
CA CYS A 42 -11.48 8.01 4.83
C CYS A 42 -11.96 7.57 6.22
N ALA A 43 -11.24 6.66 6.89
CA ALA A 43 -11.61 6.14 8.21
C ALA A 43 -11.55 7.20 9.33
N ILE A 44 -10.69 8.22 9.18
CA ILE A 44 -10.59 9.34 10.14
C ILE A 44 -11.41 10.56 9.73
N SER A 45 -12.07 10.52 8.56
CA SER A 45 -12.84 11.65 8.03
C SER A 45 -14.33 11.45 8.29
N THR A 46 -14.97 12.43 8.95
CA THR A 46 -16.38 12.30 9.38
C THR A 46 -17.35 12.28 8.21
N ASN A 47 -17.14 13.10 7.17
CA ASN A 47 -18.08 13.27 6.06
C ASN A 47 -17.42 13.22 4.67
N ALA A 48 -16.37 12.40 4.50
CA ALA A 48 -15.64 12.31 3.23
C ALA A 48 -15.58 10.88 2.71
N SER A 49 -16.27 10.60 1.60
CA SER A 49 -16.21 9.29 0.96
C SER A 49 -14.89 9.11 0.20
N LYS A 50 -14.43 7.85 0.02
CA LYS A 50 -13.26 7.51 -0.81
C LYS A 50 -13.33 8.15 -2.21
N LYS A 51 -14.54 8.18 -2.81
CA LYS A 51 -14.78 8.73 -4.15
C LYS A 51 -14.62 10.25 -4.16
N ASP A 52 -15.10 10.93 -3.12
CA ASP A 52 -14.99 12.39 -3.02
C ASP A 52 -13.56 12.82 -2.73
N ILE A 53 -12.86 12.12 -1.83
CA ILE A 53 -11.43 12.35 -1.56
C ILE A 53 -10.63 12.18 -2.85
N GLY A 54 -10.86 11.10 -3.60
CA GLY A 54 -10.16 10.85 -4.87
C GLY A 54 -10.41 11.93 -5.92
N ARG A 55 -11.66 12.40 -6.07
CA ARG A 55 -12.00 13.50 -6.99
C ARG A 55 -11.35 14.82 -6.58
N CYS A 56 -11.42 15.15 -5.29
CA CYS A 56 -10.82 16.36 -4.72
C CYS A 56 -9.29 16.34 -4.86
N PHE A 57 -8.66 15.20 -4.59
CA PHE A 57 -7.23 14.97 -4.83
C PHE A 57 -6.81 15.28 -6.27
N THR A 58 -7.53 14.74 -7.26
CA THR A 58 -7.21 15.02 -8.68
C THR A 58 -7.38 16.49 -9.03
N GLN A 59 -8.38 17.17 -8.46
CA GLN A 59 -8.58 18.61 -8.66
C GLN A 59 -7.43 19.43 -8.06
N ILE A 60 -7.02 19.12 -6.84
CA ILE A 60 -5.94 19.84 -6.15
C ILE A 60 -4.61 19.64 -6.88
N ILE A 61 -4.24 18.40 -7.23
CA ILE A 61 -2.96 18.12 -7.92
C ILE A 61 -2.85 18.86 -9.24
N LYS A 62 -3.92 18.90 -10.04
CA LYS A 62 -3.92 19.62 -11.33
C LYS A 62 -3.63 21.12 -11.19
N ASN A 63 -3.85 21.69 -10.01
CA ASN A 63 -3.62 23.11 -9.72
C ASN A 63 -2.36 23.34 -8.86
N LEU A 64 -1.64 22.30 -8.48
CA LEU A 64 -0.36 22.42 -7.77
C LEU A 64 0.78 22.59 -8.78
N PRO A 65 1.78 23.44 -8.47
CA PRO A 65 3.03 23.48 -9.22
C PRO A 65 3.64 22.09 -9.31
N ILE A 66 4.28 21.76 -10.45
CA ILE A 66 4.85 20.44 -10.70
C ILE A 66 5.83 20.02 -9.59
N SER A 67 6.64 20.95 -9.09
CA SER A 67 7.58 20.73 -7.97
C SER A 67 6.90 20.25 -6.68
N ASN A 68 5.62 20.56 -6.52
CA ASN A 68 4.83 20.29 -5.32
C ASN A 68 3.81 19.17 -5.55
N GLN A 69 3.85 18.47 -6.69
CA GLN A 69 2.96 17.33 -6.89
C GLN A 69 3.52 16.10 -6.15
N PRO A 70 2.68 15.35 -5.42
CA PRO A 70 3.12 14.15 -4.73
C PRO A 70 3.49 13.04 -5.73
N THR A 71 4.49 12.24 -5.39
CA THR A 71 4.90 11.05 -6.15
C THR A 71 3.82 9.96 -6.10
N SER A 72 3.85 9.01 -7.05
CA SER A 72 3.01 7.81 -7.03
C SER A 72 3.15 7.07 -5.70
N VAL A 73 2.05 6.45 -5.23
CA VAL A 73 2.13 5.58 -4.04
C VAL A 73 3.03 4.40 -4.38
N ASP A 74 4.07 4.21 -3.58
CA ASP A 74 5.00 3.11 -3.76
C ASP A 74 4.72 2.02 -2.72
N VAL A 75 4.65 0.78 -3.20
CA VAL A 75 4.49 -0.44 -2.41
C VAL A 75 5.55 -0.50 -1.30
N ILE A 76 6.78 -0.07 -1.60
CA ILE A 76 7.92 -0.11 -0.67
C ILE A 76 7.65 0.72 0.58
N ASN A 77 6.99 1.87 0.44
CA ASN A 77 6.70 2.77 1.55
C ASN A 77 5.53 2.28 2.43
N LEU A 78 4.71 1.35 1.92
CA LEU A 78 3.56 0.80 2.65
C LEU A 78 3.96 -0.38 3.55
N ILE A 79 4.86 -1.24 3.07
CA ILE A 79 5.21 -2.51 3.73
C ILE A 79 5.74 -2.32 5.17
N PRO A 80 6.69 -1.41 5.47
CA PRO A 80 7.23 -1.27 6.82
C PRO A 80 6.15 -0.98 7.87
N ARG A 81 5.18 -0.14 7.53
CA ARG A 81 4.09 0.21 8.43
C ARG A 81 3.12 -0.95 8.63
N PHE A 82 2.72 -1.62 7.55
CA PHE A 82 1.84 -2.79 7.64
C PHE A 82 2.47 -3.91 8.47
N CYS A 83 3.76 -4.18 8.30
CA CYS A 83 4.47 -5.18 9.10
C CYS A 83 4.51 -4.80 10.59
N SER A 84 4.73 -3.53 10.93
CA SER A 84 4.73 -3.09 12.33
C SER A 84 3.36 -3.24 13.01
N GLN A 85 2.26 -3.15 12.26
CA GLN A 85 0.91 -3.36 12.79
C GLN A 85 0.52 -4.85 12.89
N LEU A 86 1.26 -5.75 12.24
CA LEU A 86 0.99 -7.19 12.24
C LEU A 86 1.71 -7.95 13.36
N GLU A 87 2.59 -7.27 14.12
CA GLU A 87 3.27 -7.80 15.31
C GLU A 87 3.95 -9.16 15.04
N PHE A 88 5.01 -9.11 14.24
CA PHE A 88 5.87 -10.27 13.96
C PHE A 88 7.01 -10.36 14.97
N ARG A 89 7.49 -11.56 15.29
CA ARG A 89 8.71 -11.71 16.10
C ARG A 89 9.94 -11.39 15.25
N GLU A 90 9.98 -11.93 14.03
CA GLU A 90 11.03 -11.69 13.03
C GLU A 90 10.69 -10.48 12.11
N GLU A 91 10.19 -9.38 12.69
CA GLU A 91 9.66 -8.23 11.94
C GLU A 91 10.64 -7.65 10.92
N ILE A 92 11.91 -7.50 11.31
CA ILE A 92 12.96 -6.92 10.44
C ILE A 92 13.20 -7.81 9.21
N LEU A 93 13.25 -9.12 9.40
CA LEU A 93 13.46 -10.08 8.32
C LEU A 93 12.26 -10.06 7.36
N ILE A 94 11.03 -10.15 7.89
CA ILE A 94 9.80 -10.13 7.09
C ILE A 94 9.68 -8.83 6.29
N LYS A 95 9.98 -7.67 6.89
CA LYS A 95 9.98 -6.38 6.20
C LYS A 95 10.93 -6.38 5.00
N LYS A 96 12.19 -6.76 5.21
CA LYS A 96 13.21 -6.78 4.16
C LYS A 96 12.82 -7.74 3.03
N THR A 97 12.38 -8.94 3.39
CA THR A 97 11.96 -9.94 2.41
C THR A 97 10.71 -9.51 1.64
N ALA A 98 9.70 -8.94 2.31
CA ALA A 98 8.49 -8.47 1.66
C ALA A 98 8.76 -7.31 0.70
N VAL A 99 9.64 -6.36 1.06
CA VAL A 99 10.07 -5.28 0.16
C VAL A 99 10.74 -5.85 -1.08
N HIS A 100 11.69 -6.77 -0.91
CA HIS A 100 12.38 -7.39 -2.03
C HIS A 100 11.42 -8.17 -2.95
N ILE A 101 10.51 -8.96 -2.37
CA ILE A 101 9.47 -9.67 -3.14
C ILE A 101 8.61 -8.67 -3.92
N ALA A 102 8.21 -7.56 -3.31
CA ALA A 102 7.37 -6.55 -3.97
C ALA A 102 8.08 -5.87 -5.15
N GLU A 103 9.35 -5.52 -4.99
CA GLU A 103 10.18 -4.97 -6.08
C GLU A 103 10.32 -5.97 -7.20
N ARG A 104 10.75 -7.19 -6.88
CA ARG A 104 10.99 -8.23 -7.87
C ARG A 104 9.70 -8.67 -8.57
N ALA A 105 8.59 -8.71 -7.85
CA ALA A 105 7.31 -9.06 -8.43
C ALA A 105 6.80 -7.98 -9.41
N LYS A 106 7.13 -6.70 -9.24
CA LYS A 106 6.81 -5.67 -10.25
C LYS A 106 7.54 -5.90 -11.57
N GLU A 107 8.72 -6.51 -11.53
CA GLU A 107 9.55 -6.78 -12.71
C GLU A 107 9.18 -8.08 -13.42
N ILE A 108 8.98 -9.17 -12.66
CA ILE A 108 8.76 -10.50 -13.24
C ILE A 108 7.27 -10.84 -13.35
N CYS A 109 6.42 -10.33 -12.47
CA CYS A 109 4.99 -10.69 -12.44
C CYS A 109 4.13 -9.63 -13.13
N ASP A 110 3.05 -10.08 -13.77
CA ASP A 110 2.08 -9.20 -14.45
C ASP A 110 1.13 -8.52 -13.45
N ILE A 111 1.70 -7.77 -12.50
CA ILE A 111 0.98 -7.13 -11.38
C ILE A 111 1.09 -5.60 -11.37
N GLN A 112 1.78 -4.99 -12.34
CA GLN A 112 2.00 -3.54 -12.39
C GLN A 112 0.69 -2.73 -12.46
N SER A 113 -0.37 -3.30 -13.02
CA SER A 113 -1.71 -2.69 -13.09
C SER A 113 -2.52 -2.82 -11.80
N ARG A 114 -2.03 -3.58 -10.82
CA ARG A 114 -2.73 -3.83 -9.55
C ARG A 114 -2.43 -2.72 -8.54
N ALA A 115 -3.36 -2.50 -7.61
CA ALA A 115 -3.22 -1.47 -6.60
C ALA A 115 -2.00 -1.75 -5.68
N PRO A 116 -1.18 -0.74 -5.34
CA PRO A 116 -0.01 -0.91 -4.49
C PRO A 116 -0.29 -1.61 -3.16
N ASP A 117 -1.40 -1.25 -2.51
CA ASP A 117 -1.86 -1.87 -1.25
C ASP A 117 -2.02 -3.39 -1.40
N SER A 118 -2.58 -3.83 -2.53
CA SER A 118 -2.84 -5.25 -2.79
C SER A 118 -1.54 -6.02 -3.03
N ILE A 119 -0.59 -5.41 -3.74
CA ILE A 119 0.76 -5.98 -3.93
C ILE A 119 1.47 -6.09 -2.58
N ALA A 120 1.45 -5.04 -1.76
CA ALA A 120 2.05 -5.04 -0.43
C ALA A 120 1.48 -6.18 0.44
N GLY A 121 0.15 -6.34 0.47
CA GLY A 121 -0.49 -7.41 1.25
C GLY A 121 -0.08 -8.82 0.81
N ALA A 122 0.00 -9.07 -0.50
CA ALA A 122 0.43 -10.36 -1.03
C ALA A 122 1.92 -10.63 -0.77
N SER A 123 2.78 -9.62 -0.92
CA SER A 123 4.21 -9.72 -0.63
C SER A 123 4.47 -9.99 0.85
N ILE A 124 3.74 -9.34 1.77
CA ILE A 124 3.83 -9.60 3.22
C ILE A 124 3.37 -11.02 3.54
N TYR A 125 2.25 -11.47 2.97
CA TYR A 125 1.76 -12.83 3.17
C TYR A 125 2.78 -13.88 2.71
N MET A 126 3.37 -13.69 1.52
CA MET A 126 4.41 -14.58 1.00
C MET A 126 5.66 -14.59 1.89
N ALA A 127 6.14 -13.41 2.33
CA ALA A 127 7.30 -13.29 3.20
C ALA A 127 7.08 -13.97 4.56
N CYS A 128 5.93 -13.74 5.21
CA CYS A 128 5.65 -14.33 6.52
C CYS A 128 5.53 -15.87 6.45
N ALA A 129 5.00 -16.40 5.34
CA ALA A 129 4.93 -17.83 5.10
C ALA A 129 6.32 -18.46 4.92
N ALA A 130 7.22 -17.79 4.20
CA ALA A 130 8.60 -18.26 3.99
C ALA A 130 9.46 -18.20 5.26
N VAL A 131 9.25 -17.18 6.10
CA VAL A 131 9.91 -17.02 7.42
C VAL A 131 9.34 -18.00 8.46
N GLY A 132 8.18 -18.62 8.22
CA GLY A 132 7.55 -19.55 9.17
C GLY A 132 6.70 -18.87 10.26
N GLU A 133 6.40 -17.57 10.11
CA GLU A 133 5.46 -16.83 10.96
C GLU A 133 4.17 -16.52 10.20
N GLN A 134 3.46 -17.57 9.79
CA GLN A 134 2.23 -17.39 9.03
C GLN A 134 1.19 -16.59 9.82
N LYS A 135 0.68 -15.54 9.16
CA LYS A 135 -0.53 -14.84 9.58
C LYS A 135 -1.66 -15.22 8.65
N ARG A 136 -2.87 -15.27 9.20
CA ARG A 136 -4.11 -15.43 8.43
C ARG A 136 -4.27 -14.26 7.46
N MET A 137 -4.74 -14.52 6.23
CA MET A 137 -4.94 -13.47 5.24
C MET A 137 -5.94 -12.42 5.74
N GLU A 138 -6.91 -12.82 6.56
CA GLU A 138 -7.90 -11.97 7.20
C GLU A 138 -7.26 -10.94 8.15
N ASN A 139 -6.17 -11.31 8.83
CA ASN A 139 -5.43 -10.37 9.68
C ASN A 139 -4.72 -9.33 8.81
N ILE A 140 -4.10 -9.78 7.71
CA ILE A 140 -3.42 -8.89 6.75
C ILE A 140 -4.42 -7.97 6.07
N GLN A 141 -5.60 -8.47 5.69
CA GLN A 141 -6.68 -7.72 5.07
C GLN A 141 -7.08 -6.51 5.92
N THR A 142 -7.16 -6.70 7.25
CA THR A 142 -7.60 -5.68 8.20
C THR A 142 -6.61 -4.53 8.27
N ILE A 143 -5.31 -4.83 8.21
CA ILE A 143 -4.23 -3.84 8.25
C ILE A 143 -4.05 -3.13 6.91
N VAL A 144 -4.01 -3.88 5.82
CA VAL A 144 -3.77 -3.35 4.46
C VAL A 144 -5.01 -2.62 3.93
N GLY A 145 -6.20 -2.99 4.41
CA GLY A 145 -7.46 -2.44 3.96
C GLY A 145 -7.87 -2.94 2.58
N VAL A 146 -7.48 -4.14 2.17
CA VAL A 146 -7.93 -4.79 0.92
C VAL A 146 -8.67 -6.08 1.26
N THR A 147 -9.51 -6.60 0.36
CA THR A 147 -10.21 -7.86 0.64
C THR A 147 -9.25 -9.03 0.57
N GLU A 148 -9.47 -10.05 1.39
CA GLU A 148 -8.72 -11.30 1.36
C GLU A 148 -8.62 -11.89 -0.06
N ASN A 149 -9.73 -11.89 -0.82
CA ASN A 149 -9.75 -12.39 -2.19
C ASN A 149 -8.82 -11.59 -3.12
N THR A 150 -8.67 -10.28 -2.90
CA THR A 150 -7.72 -9.45 -3.66
C THR A 150 -6.28 -9.86 -3.36
N ILE A 151 -5.94 -10.11 -2.10
CA ILE A 151 -4.61 -10.60 -1.68
C ILE A 151 -4.36 -11.96 -2.33
N ARG A 152 -5.33 -12.88 -2.20
CA ARG A 152 -5.28 -14.23 -2.77
C ARG A 152 -5.07 -14.24 -4.28
N GLN A 153 -5.74 -13.36 -5.02
CA GLN A 153 -5.58 -13.25 -6.47
C GLN A 153 -4.15 -12.85 -6.87
N ILE A 154 -3.56 -11.86 -6.20
CA ILE A 154 -2.19 -11.42 -6.50
C ILE A 154 -1.18 -12.50 -6.06
N TYR A 155 -1.41 -13.09 -4.89
CA TYR A 155 -0.58 -14.18 -4.40
C TYR A 155 -0.54 -15.36 -5.38
N LYS A 156 -1.68 -15.75 -5.97
CA LYS A 156 -1.75 -16.78 -7.02
C LYS A 156 -0.93 -16.44 -8.27
N ILE A 157 -0.77 -15.16 -8.61
CA ILE A 157 0.07 -14.71 -9.72
C ILE A 157 1.56 -14.80 -9.34
N MET A 158 1.90 -14.48 -8.09
CA MET A 158 3.28 -14.53 -7.58
C MET A 158 3.78 -15.95 -7.33
N LEU A 159 2.90 -16.86 -6.86
CA LEU A 159 3.27 -18.20 -6.38
C LEU A 159 4.06 -19.05 -7.41
N PRO A 160 3.69 -19.12 -8.71
CA PRO A 160 4.45 -19.88 -9.70
C PRO A 160 5.88 -19.36 -9.90
N LYS A 161 6.11 -18.08 -9.59
CA LYS A 161 7.41 -17.40 -9.73
C LYS A 161 8.13 -17.26 -8.38
N ALA A 162 7.60 -17.84 -7.30
CA ALA A 162 8.08 -17.61 -5.94
C ALA A 162 9.59 -17.81 -5.77
N SER A 163 10.17 -18.85 -6.38
CA SER A 163 11.62 -19.11 -6.32
C SER A 163 12.50 -17.98 -6.85
N GLN A 164 11.98 -17.13 -7.74
CA GLN A 164 12.70 -15.99 -8.33
C GLN A 164 12.44 -14.68 -7.59
N LEU A 165 11.48 -14.66 -6.66
CA LEU A 165 11.05 -13.47 -5.92
C LEU A 165 11.79 -13.29 -4.58
N PHE A 166 12.40 -14.34 -4.05
CA PHE A 166 13.16 -14.27 -2.81
C PHE A 166 14.63 -13.86 -3.06
N PRO A 167 15.28 -13.22 -2.08
CA PRO A 167 16.71 -12.99 -2.13
C PRO A 167 17.48 -14.31 -2.27
N ALA A 168 18.60 -14.31 -3.00
CA ALA A 168 19.42 -15.50 -3.22
C ALA A 168 19.92 -16.14 -1.90
N ASP A 169 20.20 -15.30 -0.90
CA ASP A 169 20.76 -15.71 0.39
C ASP A 169 19.68 -16.01 1.46
N PHE A 170 18.40 -16.07 1.06
CA PHE A 170 17.31 -16.17 2.01
C PHE A 170 17.25 -17.58 2.64
N GLN A 171 17.38 -17.65 3.97
CA GLN A 171 17.22 -18.88 4.73
C GLN A 171 15.73 -19.18 4.94
N PHE A 172 15.19 -20.06 4.11
CA PHE A 172 13.81 -20.51 4.21
C PHE A 172 13.58 -21.36 5.45
N LYS A 173 12.62 -20.97 6.30
CA LYS A 173 12.03 -21.89 7.28
C LYS A 173 10.94 -22.75 6.64
N CYS A 174 10.23 -22.19 5.65
CA CYS A 174 9.34 -22.94 4.76
C CYS A 174 9.79 -22.76 3.31
N LEU A 175 10.07 -23.87 2.62
CA LEU A 175 10.53 -23.85 1.23
C LEU A 175 9.44 -23.30 0.29
N PRO A 176 9.81 -22.63 -0.83
CA PRO A 176 8.84 -22.10 -1.79
C PRO A 176 7.81 -23.12 -2.30
N ALA A 177 8.19 -24.40 -2.41
CA ALA A 177 7.30 -25.48 -2.84
C ALA A 177 6.20 -25.83 -1.81
N ASN A 178 6.41 -25.49 -0.55
CA ASN A 178 5.50 -25.77 0.57
C ASN A 178 4.71 -24.52 1.01
N LEU A 179 4.79 -23.45 0.22
CA LEU A 179 4.01 -22.24 0.48
C LEU A 179 2.50 -22.56 0.33
N PRO A 180 1.65 -21.98 1.20
CA PRO A 180 0.22 -22.29 1.23
C PRO A 180 -0.44 -21.90 -0.09
N SER A 181 -1.17 -22.82 -0.72
CA SER A 181 -1.85 -22.58 -2.00
C SER A 181 -3.17 -21.79 -1.85
N SER A 182 -3.65 -21.61 -0.62
CA SER A 182 -4.94 -20.98 -0.30
C SER A 182 -4.98 -20.43 1.13
#